data_AF-A0AAV6L5F6-F1
#
_entry.id   AF-A0AAV6L5F6-F1
#
_cell.length_a   1.000
_cell.length_b   1.000
_cell.length_c   1.000
_cell.angle_alpha   90.00
_cell.angle_beta   90.00
_cell.angle_gamma   90.00
#
_symmetry.space_group_name_H-M   'P 1'
#
loop_
_entity.id
_entity.type
_entity.pdbx_description
1 polymer ?
#
loop_
_entity_poly.entity_id
_entity_poly.type
_entity_poly.pdbx_seq_one_letter_code
_entity_poly.pdbx_strand_id
1 'polypeptide(L)'
;MYVNIWSMLYRTETFCWWAKDGDHEIILSFDMANEEFKRSPLPSDIEDLGGAHRIMRAIVPMNESIALIVYPQKQVEKFFDLWVMKELGVEESWTRLSTIGPLSGIERPLGFWNKGEFILENSFGELVLYDHCSQQIKNLGLQGKRDRLEVVVYMESLVALNSGSES
;
A
#
# COMPACT_ATOMS: atom_id res chain seq x y z
N MET A 1 17.53 -5.51 0.18
CA MET A 1 16.48 -4.49 0.29
C MET A 1 15.18 -5.27 0.34
N TYR A 2 14.52 -5.31 1.50
CA TYR A 2 13.28 -6.07 1.63
C TYR A 2 12.20 -5.23 0.97
N VAL A 3 11.72 -5.69 -0.18
CA VAL A 3 10.48 -5.20 -0.78
C VAL A 3 9.39 -5.41 0.28
N ASN A 4 8.41 -4.52 0.37
CA ASN A 4 7.21 -4.78 1.17
C ASN A 4 6.47 -5.97 0.55
N ILE A 5 6.86 -7.20 0.94
CA ILE A 5 6.40 -8.48 0.35
C ILE A 5 4.98 -8.83 0.83
N TRP A 6 4.41 -8.09 1.78
CA TRP A 6 3.13 -8.42 2.40
C TRP A 6 2.21 -7.20 2.48
N SER A 7 1.80 -6.70 1.31
CA SER A 7 0.62 -5.82 1.25
C SER A 7 -0.63 -6.70 1.25
N MET A 8 -0.95 -7.26 2.41
CA MET A 8 -2.12 -8.11 2.57
C MET A 8 -3.39 -7.25 2.48
N LEU A 9 -4.09 -7.34 1.35
CA LEU A 9 -5.45 -6.82 1.20
C LEU A 9 -6.43 -7.90 1.66
N TYR A 10 -7.27 -7.60 2.64
CA TYR A 10 -8.46 -8.38 2.95
C TYR A 10 -9.67 -7.47 2.82
N ARG A 11 -10.26 -7.45 1.63
CA ARG A 11 -11.56 -6.83 1.40
C ARG A 11 -12.24 -7.59 0.25
N THR A 12 -13.50 -7.99 0.46
CA THR A 12 -14.32 -8.72 -0.54
C THR A 12 -13.57 -9.88 -1.18
N GLU A 13 -12.92 -10.72 -0.37
CA GLU A 13 -12.31 -11.97 -0.81
C GLU A 13 -11.11 -11.87 -1.78
N THR A 14 -10.56 -10.67 -2.03
CA THR A 14 -9.41 -10.53 -2.96
C THR A 14 -8.08 -10.30 -2.24
N PHE A 15 -7.08 -11.13 -2.52
CA PHE A 15 -5.69 -10.99 -2.06
C PHE A 15 -4.83 -10.38 -3.17
N CYS A 16 -3.93 -9.44 -2.86
CA CYS A 16 -3.07 -8.76 -3.85
C CYS A 16 -1.62 -8.66 -3.38
N TRP A 17 -0.68 -8.81 -4.30
CA TRP A 17 0.75 -8.73 -4.00
C TRP A 17 1.58 -8.35 -5.22
N TRP A 18 2.80 -7.89 -4.97
CA TRP A 18 3.79 -7.63 -6.01
C TRP A 18 4.28 -8.92 -6.66
N ALA A 19 4.28 -8.96 -7.99
CA ALA A 19 4.84 -10.05 -8.77
C ALA A 19 5.63 -9.51 -9.97
N LYS A 20 6.31 -10.41 -10.68
CA LYS A 20 6.96 -10.12 -11.95
C LYS A 20 6.35 -10.97 -13.06
N ASP A 21 6.08 -10.36 -14.20
CA ASP A 21 5.76 -11.04 -15.45
C ASP A 21 6.83 -10.68 -16.49
N GLY A 22 7.77 -11.60 -16.69
CA GLY A 22 9.02 -11.31 -17.39
C GLY A 22 9.83 -10.22 -16.68
N ASP A 23 10.14 -9.13 -17.41
CA ASP A 23 10.88 -7.97 -16.89
C ASP A 23 9.95 -6.90 -16.29
N HIS A 24 8.63 -7.07 -16.35
CA HIS A 24 7.66 -6.10 -15.87
C HIS A 24 7.21 -6.42 -14.44
N GLU A 25 7.14 -5.38 -13.60
CA GLU A 25 6.48 -5.45 -12.29
C GLU A 25 4.97 -5.35 -12.47
N ILE A 26 4.24 -6.25 -11.81
CA ILE A 26 2.78 -6.30 -11.87
C ILE A 26 2.19 -6.46 -10.47
N ILE A 27 0.91 -6.14 -10.32
CA ILE A 27 0.12 -6.55 -9.15
C ILE A 27 -0.64 -7.81 -9.54
N LEU A 28 -0.32 -8.92 -8.87
CA LEU A 28 -1.09 -10.15 -8.98
C LEU A 28 -2.19 -10.12 -7.92
N SER A 29 -3.39 -10.54 -8.31
CA SER A 29 -4.53 -10.65 -7.42
C SER A 29 -5.19 -12.03 -7.51
N PHE A 30 -5.74 -12.51 -6.41
CA PHE A 30 -6.49 -13.75 -6.31
C PHE A 30 -7.84 -13.46 -5.68
N ASP A 31 -8.91 -13.68 -6.44
CA ASP A 31 -10.30 -13.59 -6.00
C ASP A 31 -10.69 -14.94 -5.39
N MET A 32 -10.86 -14.99 -4.07
CA MET A 32 -11.22 -16.23 -3.36
C MET A 32 -12.67 -16.67 -3.62
N ALA A 33 -13.56 -15.75 -4.05
CA ALA A 33 -14.96 -16.07 -4.33
C ALA A 33 -15.08 -16.90 -5.61
N ASN A 34 -14.34 -16.47 -6.63
CA ASN A 34 -14.36 -17.06 -7.97
C ASN A 34 -13.17 -18.00 -8.22
N GLU A 35 -12.21 -18.07 -7.29
CA GLU A 35 -10.93 -18.78 -7.41
C GLU A 35 -10.11 -18.35 -8.64
N GLU A 36 -10.16 -17.06 -8.99
CA GLU A 36 -9.53 -16.51 -10.20
C GLU A 36 -8.30 -15.65 -9.90
N PHE A 37 -7.26 -15.81 -10.73
CA PHE A 37 -6.08 -14.92 -10.72
C PHE A 37 -6.21 -13.83 -11.77
N LYS A 38 -5.94 -12.57 -11.38
CA LYS A 38 -5.86 -11.44 -12.31
C LYS A 38 -4.50 -10.75 -12.22
N ARG A 39 -3.90 -10.49 -13.37
CA ARG A 39 -2.65 -9.73 -13.51
C ARG A 39 -2.99 -8.30 -13.84
N SER A 40 -2.57 -7.37 -13.00
CA SER A 40 -2.79 -5.94 -13.22
C SER A 40 -1.45 -5.27 -13.53
N PRO A 41 -1.22 -4.81 -14.76
CA PRO A 41 -0.06 -3.99 -15.10
C PRO A 41 -0.03 -2.70 -14.28
N LEU A 42 1.15 -2.14 -14.11
CA LEU A 42 1.30 -0.80 -13.56
C LEU A 42 0.95 0.26 -14.60
N PRO A 43 0.55 1.48 -14.17
CA PRO A 43 0.41 2.62 -15.07
C PRO A 43 1.69 2.84 -15.90
N SER A 44 1.53 3.06 -17.22
CA SER A 44 2.62 3.33 -18.16
C SER A 44 3.50 4.54 -17.77
N ASP A 45 2.95 5.49 -17.04
CA ASP A 45 3.59 6.77 -16.70
C ASP A 45 4.52 6.68 -15.49
N ILE A 46 4.71 5.49 -14.92
CA ILE A 46 5.50 5.28 -13.70
C ILE A 46 6.91 4.79 -14.07
N GLU A 47 7.93 5.56 -13.64
CA GLU A 47 9.34 5.18 -13.82
C GLU A 47 9.69 3.83 -13.17
N ASP A 48 10.66 3.11 -13.71
CA ASP A 48 11.16 1.85 -13.14
C ASP A 48 11.76 1.99 -11.72
N LEU A 49 11.69 0.91 -10.94
CA LEU A 49 12.23 0.86 -9.58
C LEU A 49 13.73 1.13 -9.58
N GLY A 50 14.18 1.96 -8.64
CA GLY A 50 15.61 2.17 -8.42
C GLY A 50 16.31 3.04 -9.48
N GLY A 51 15.57 3.65 -10.42
CA GLY A 51 16.07 4.60 -11.43
C GLY A 51 16.81 5.82 -10.87
N ALA A 52 17.04 6.85 -11.68
CA ALA A 52 17.87 8.02 -11.30
C ALA A 52 17.43 8.67 -9.97
N HIS A 53 16.12 8.71 -9.72
CA HIS A 53 15.52 9.25 -8.50
C HIS A 53 15.30 8.22 -7.38
N ARG A 54 15.72 6.96 -7.59
CA ARG A 54 15.43 5.80 -6.73
C ARG A 54 13.97 5.76 -6.31
N ILE A 55 13.10 5.69 -7.30
CA ILE A 55 11.66 5.59 -7.10
C ILE A 55 11.34 4.28 -6.38
N MET A 56 10.52 4.40 -5.34
CA MET A 56 9.96 3.32 -4.54
C MET A 56 8.45 3.28 -4.74
N ARG A 57 7.86 2.12 -4.44
CA ARG A 57 6.44 1.86 -4.58
C ARG A 57 5.89 1.10 -3.37
N ALA A 58 4.63 1.35 -3.06
CA ALA A 58 3.86 0.54 -2.13
C ALA A 58 2.44 0.38 -2.67
N ILE A 59 1.84 -0.81 -2.50
CA ILE A 59 0.40 -0.99 -2.69
C ILE A 59 -0.27 -1.04 -1.33
N VAL A 60 -1.40 -0.36 -1.20
CA VAL A 60 -2.13 -0.22 0.05
C VAL A 60 -3.64 -0.32 -0.21
N PRO A 61 -4.43 -0.84 0.76
CA PRO A 61 -5.88 -0.72 0.72
C PRO A 61 -6.32 0.75 0.67
N MET A 62 -7.28 1.07 -0.19
CA MET A 62 -7.91 2.40 -0.20
C MET A 62 -9.38 2.29 -0.59
N ASN A 63 -10.28 2.51 0.38
CA ASN A 63 -11.71 2.26 0.20
C ASN A 63 -11.93 0.88 -0.42
N GLU A 64 -12.79 0.77 -1.45
CA GLU A 64 -13.16 -0.49 -2.15
C GLU A 64 -12.16 -0.90 -3.22
N SER A 65 -10.97 -0.31 -3.20
CA SER A 65 -9.97 -0.42 -4.24
C SER A 65 -8.57 -0.57 -3.64
N ILE A 66 -7.58 -0.70 -4.53
CA ILE A 66 -6.16 -0.72 -4.23
C ILE A 66 -5.58 0.58 -4.72
N ALA A 67 -4.74 1.16 -3.88
CA ALA A 67 -3.92 2.28 -4.26
C ALA A 67 -2.47 1.87 -4.42
N LEU A 68 -1.81 2.46 -5.40
CA LEU A 68 -0.37 2.46 -5.61
C LEU A 68 0.18 3.82 -5.19
N ILE A 69 1.18 3.80 -4.32
CA ILE A 69 1.89 4.98 -3.86
C ILE A 69 3.29 4.96 -4.47
N VAL A 70 3.65 6.01 -5.19
CA VAL A 70 4.97 6.18 -5.82
C VAL A 70 5.69 7.34 -5.15
N TYR A 71 6.95 7.14 -4.76
CA TYR A 71 7.71 8.17 -4.04
C TYR A 71 9.23 8.02 -4.22
N PRO A 72 10.00 9.12 -4.12
CA PRO A 72 11.45 9.04 -4.19
C PRO A 72 12.07 8.57 -2.86
N GLN A 73 12.95 7.57 -2.89
CA GLN A 73 13.57 7.05 -1.66
C GLN A 73 14.47 8.07 -0.96
N LYS A 74 15.27 8.80 -1.75
CA LYS A 74 16.44 9.53 -1.27
C LYS A 74 16.22 11.03 -1.01
N GLN A 75 15.07 11.58 -1.39
CA GLN A 75 14.81 12.99 -1.20
C GLN A 75 14.52 13.29 0.27
N VAL A 76 14.99 14.45 0.75
CA VAL A 76 14.74 14.93 2.12
C VAL A 76 13.28 15.30 2.30
N GLU A 77 12.72 15.97 1.30
CA GLU A 77 11.30 16.25 1.16
C GLU A 77 10.73 15.29 0.12
N LYS A 78 9.70 14.54 0.48
CA LYS A 78 9.11 13.54 -0.40
C LYS A 78 7.71 13.96 -0.82
N PHE A 79 7.42 13.72 -2.09
CA PHE A 79 6.06 13.68 -2.62
C PHE A 79 5.65 12.23 -2.77
N PHE A 80 4.37 11.96 -2.54
CA PHE A 80 3.76 10.64 -2.65
C PHE A 80 2.62 10.74 -3.67
N ASP A 81 2.87 10.22 -4.86
CA ASP A 81 1.85 10.14 -5.90
C ASP A 81 0.93 8.96 -5.65
N LEU A 82 -0.36 9.25 -5.56
CA LEU A 82 -1.39 8.27 -5.24
C LEU A 82 -2.18 7.93 -6.50
N TRP A 83 -2.11 6.66 -6.89
CA TRP A 83 -2.85 6.08 -8.00
C TRP A 83 -3.86 5.09 -7.45
N VAL A 84 -5.07 5.07 -7.98
CA VAL A 84 -6.14 4.16 -7.55
C VAL A 84 -6.62 3.35 -8.76
N MET A 85 -6.76 2.04 -8.59
CA MET A 85 -7.21 1.13 -9.65
C MET A 85 -8.72 0.93 -9.57
N LYS A 86 -9.47 1.37 -10.58
CA LYS A 86 -10.93 1.17 -10.57
C LYS A 86 -11.33 -0.28 -10.84
N GLU A 87 -10.55 -1.01 -11.60
CA GLU A 87 -10.86 -2.39 -12.00
C GLU A 87 -9.60 -3.27 -12.05
N LEU A 88 -9.61 -4.36 -11.29
CA LEU A 88 -8.50 -5.32 -11.26
C LEU A 88 -8.29 -5.97 -12.62
N GLY A 89 -7.03 -6.02 -13.05
CA GLY A 89 -6.62 -6.58 -14.33
C GLY A 89 -6.71 -5.64 -15.53
N VAL A 90 -7.19 -4.40 -15.34
CA VAL A 90 -7.33 -3.41 -16.42
C VAL A 90 -6.37 -2.26 -16.18
N GLU A 91 -5.35 -2.13 -17.03
CA GLU A 91 -4.30 -1.10 -16.91
C GLU A 91 -4.88 0.31 -17.01
N GLU A 92 -5.82 0.53 -17.94
CA GLU A 92 -6.46 1.83 -18.18
C GLU A 92 -7.38 2.26 -17.03
N SER A 93 -7.66 1.37 -16.07
CA SER A 93 -8.47 1.68 -14.90
C SER A 93 -7.72 2.47 -13.83
N TRP A 94 -6.39 2.54 -13.92
CA TRP A 94 -5.58 3.36 -13.04
C TRP A 94 -5.89 4.83 -13.25
N THR A 95 -6.13 5.53 -12.15
CA THR A 95 -6.31 6.98 -12.15
C THR A 95 -5.42 7.58 -11.07
N ARG A 96 -4.60 8.58 -11.44
CA ARG A 96 -3.88 9.39 -10.45
C ARG A 96 -4.89 10.22 -9.68
N LEU A 97 -5.04 9.93 -8.39
CA LEU A 97 -6.02 10.58 -7.52
C LEU A 97 -5.49 11.92 -6.99
N SER A 98 -4.26 11.92 -6.48
CA SER A 98 -3.64 13.10 -5.88
C SER A 98 -2.14 12.92 -5.67
N THR A 99 -1.48 13.99 -5.21
CA THR A 99 -0.11 13.96 -4.70
C THR A 99 -0.10 14.50 -3.29
N ILE A 100 0.50 13.76 -2.36
CA ILE A 100 0.66 14.19 -0.97
C ILE A 100 2.09 14.70 -0.78
N GLY A 101 2.24 15.89 -0.21
CA GLY A 101 3.53 16.50 0.12
C GLY A 101 3.67 17.94 -0.37
N PRO A 102 4.87 18.53 -0.25
CA PRO A 102 6.10 17.89 0.25
C PRO A 102 6.02 17.55 1.74
N LEU A 103 6.50 16.38 2.15
CA LEU A 103 6.67 16.02 3.56
C LEU A 103 8.16 15.80 3.87
N SER A 104 8.69 16.53 4.84
CA SER A 104 10.08 16.42 5.28
C SER A 104 10.23 15.36 6.36
N GLY A 105 11.34 14.60 6.34
CA GLY A 105 11.65 13.64 7.40
C GLY A 105 10.80 12.37 7.39
N ILE A 106 10.12 12.07 6.28
CA ILE A 106 9.38 10.82 6.08
C ILE A 106 10.26 9.78 5.39
N GLU A 107 10.22 8.53 5.85
CA GLU A 107 10.92 7.41 5.23
C GLU A 107 10.06 6.74 4.16
N ARG A 108 8.89 6.24 4.54
CA ARG A 108 8.01 5.46 3.65
C ARG A 108 6.54 5.49 4.08
N PRO A 109 5.61 5.26 3.14
CA PRO A 109 4.21 5.07 3.46
C PRO A 109 3.95 3.67 4.01
N LEU A 110 2.97 3.57 4.90
CA LEU A 110 2.51 2.31 5.48
C LEU A 110 1.04 2.02 5.15
N GLY A 111 0.23 3.02 4.81
CA GLY A 111 -1.17 2.85 4.46
C GLY A 111 -2.02 4.06 4.79
N PHE A 112 -3.33 3.87 4.86
CA PHE A 112 -4.29 4.90 5.27
C PHE A 112 -5.03 4.48 6.54
N TRP A 113 -5.36 5.45 7.37
CA TRP A 113 -6.16 5.30 8.59
C TRP A 113 -7.47 6.08 8.46
N ASN A 114 -8.55 5.49 8.97
CA ASN A 114 -9.83 6.17 9.19
C ASN A 114 -10.30 7.00 7.97
N LYS A 115 -10.42 8.34 8.11
CA LYS A 115 -10.96 9.25 7.09
C LYS A 115 -9.93 9.63 6.01
N GLY A 116 -8.97 8.75 5.73
CA GLY A 116 -7.90 8.99 4.75
C GLY A 116 -6.66 9.68 5.33
N GLU A 117 -6.47 9.62 6.66
CA GLU A 117 -5.22 10.02 7.30
C GLU A 117 -4.10 9.11 6.80
N PHE A 118 -2.95 9.68 6.44
CA PHE A 118 -1.88 8.93 5.83
C PHE A 118 -0.93 8.38 6.89
N ILE A 119 -0.78 7.06 6.95
CA ILE A 119 0.09 6.38 7.91
C ILE A 119 1.48 6.26 7.30
N LEU A 120 2.47 6.76 8.03
CA LEU A 120 3.84 6.90 7.56
C LEU A 120 4.83 6.39 8.61
N GLU A 121 5.98 5.96 8.15
CA GLU A 121 7.19 5.80 8.96
C GLU A 121 8.08 7.03 8.74
N ASN A 122 8.49 7.70 9.81
CA ASN A 122 9.44 8.82 9.72
C ASN A 122 10.91 8.33 9.66
N SER A 123 11.85 9.25 9.43
CA SER A 123 13.28 8.95 9.31
C SER A 123 13.93 8.39 10.60
N PHE A 124 13.24 8.50 11.74
CA PHE A 124 13.64 7.95 13.03
C PHE A 124 13.06 6.55 13.31
N GLY A 125 12.28 5.99 12.37
CA GLY A 125 11.60 4.71 12.52
C GLY A 125 10.36 4.80 13.41
N GLU A 126 9.75 5.98 13.54
CA GLU A 126 8.54 6.19 14.33
C GLU A 126 7.29 6.19 13.43
N LEU A 127 6.20 5.67 13.99
CA LEU A 127 4.88 5.70 13.36
C LEU A 127 4.26 7.09 13.52
N VAL A 128 3.92 7.71 12.38
CA VAL A 128 3.28 9.03 12.35
C VAL A 128 2.03 9.02 11.46
N LEU A 129 1.07 9.87 11.79
CA LEU A 129 -0.12 10.13 10.98
C LEU A 129 -0.02 11.53 10.37
N TYR A 130 -0.33 11.63 9.09
CA TYR A 130 -0.49 12.90 8.40
C TYR A 130 -1.97 13.13 8.08
N ASP A 131 -2.53 14.22 8.60
CA ASP A 131 -3.87 14.68 8.27
C ASP A 131 -3.79 15.68 7.10
N HIS A 132 -4.42 15.34 5.97
CA HIS A 132 -4.43 16.18 4.78
C HIS A 132 -5.20 17.50 4.95
N CYS A 133 -6.27 17.50 5.75
CA CYS A 133 -7.11 18.67 5.98
C CYS A 133 -6.41 19.70 6.86
N SER A 134 -5.75 19.26 7.94
CA SER A 134 -5.01 20.16 8.83
C SER A 134 -3.55 20.36 8.45
N GLN A 135 -3.03 19.57 7.51
CA GLN A 135 -1.62 19.52 7.12
C GLN A 135 -0.67 19.28 8.31
N GLN A 136 -1.14 18.51 9.30
CA GLN A 136 -0.38 18.25 10.53
C GLN A 136 0.15 16.82 10.53
N ILE A 137 1.35 16.65 11.08
CA ILE A 137 1.93 15.36 11.38
C ILE A 137 1.83 15.11 12.88
N LYS A 138 1.24 13.98 13.27
CA LYS A 138 1.12 13.52 14.64
C LYS A 138 1.95 12.26 14.85
N ASN A 139 2.88 12.29 15.79
CA ASN A 139 3.61 11.10 16.24
C ASN A 139 2.71 10.25 17.15
N LEU A 140 2.66 8.94 16.92
CA LEU A 140 1.85 8.01 17.72
C LEU A 140 2.61 7.38 18.89
N GLY A 141 3.88 7.73 19.09
CA GLY A 141 4.71 7.24 20.19
C GLY A 141 5.21 5.80 20.02
N LEU A 142 5.08 5.24 18.81
CA LEU A 142 5.53 3.89 18.49
C LEU A 142 6.78 3.96 17.63
N GLN A 143 7.88 3.42 18.14
CA GLN A 143 9.15 3.33 17.41
C GLN A 143 9.45 1.86 17.08
N GLY A 144 9.62 1.59 15.79
CA GLY A 144 10.02 0.28 15.28
C GLY A 144 11.49 0.24 14.89
N LYS A 145 11.90 -0.91 14.38
CA LYS A 145 13.13 -0.99 13.59
C LYS A 145 12.87 -0.29 12.26
N ARG A 146 13.77 0.62 11.88
CA ARG A 146 13.69 1.34 10.61
C ARG A 146 13.48 0.38 9.43
N ASP A 147 12.59 0.76 8.52
CA ASP A 147 12.15 0.02 7.33
C ASP A 147 11.42 -1.30 7.64
N ARG A 148 10.93 -1.48 8.87
CA ARG A 148 10.25 -2.71 9.33
C ARG A 148 8.90 -2.48 9.97
N LEU A 149 8.43 -1.24 10.07
CA LEU A 149 7.06 -0.98 10.54
C LEU A 149 6.06 -1.50 9.51
N GLU A 150 5.06 -2.24 9.96
CA GLU A 150 4.00 -2.76 9.11
C GLU A 150 2.66 -2.41 9.72
N VAL A 151 1.68 -2.11 8.86
CA VAL A 151 0.29 -1.90 9.26
C VAL A 151 -0.54 -2.93 8.51
N VAL A 152 -1.34 -3.67 9.27
CA VAL A 152 -2.25 -4.70 8.73
C VAL A 152 -3.68 -4.26 8.97
N VAL A 153 -4.53 -4.44 7.95
CA VAL A 153 -5.96 -4.24 8.09
C VAL A 153 -6.55 -5.49 8.74
N TYR A 154 -7.18 -5.31 9.89
CA TYR A 154 -7.87 -6.37 10.60
C TYR A 154 -9.39 -6.26 10.35
N MET A 155 -10.00 -7.37 9.95
CA MET A 155 -11.45 -7.51 9.82
C MET A 155 -11.88 -8.74 10.61
N GLU A 156 -12.83 -8.57 11.53
CA GLU A 156 -13.37 -9.70 12.30
C GLU A 156 -14.17 -10.63 11.38
N SER A 157 -13.96 -11.94 11.57
CA SER A 157 -14.76 -12.99 10.93
C SER A 157 -15.66 -13.64 11.98
N LEU A 158 -16.96 -13.72 11.70
CA LEU A 158 -17.95 -14.37 12.57
C LEU A 158 -18.09 -15.87 12.31
N VAL A 159 -17.10 -16.51 11.68
CA VAL A 159 -17.14 -17.97 11.45
C VAL A 159 -17.06 -18.68 12.80
N ALA A 160 -18.18 -19.28 13.20
CA ALA A 160 -18.21 -20.18 14.34
C ALA A 160 -17.30 -21.38 14.03
N LEU A 161 -16.26 -21.56 14.83
CA LEU A 161 -15.51 -22.80 14.83
C LEU A 161 -16.45 -23.87 15.36
N ASN A 162 -17.06 -24.65 14.46
CA ASN A 162 -17.78 -25.84 14.85
C ASN A 162 -16.77 -26.77 15.55
N SER A 163 -16.85 -26.83 16.87
CA SER A 163 -16.21 -27.92 17.62
C SER A 163 -16.82 -29.19 17.08
N GLY A 164 -16.01 -30.00 16.39
CA GLY A 164 -16.46 -31.28 15.89
C GLY A 164 -17.04 -32.07 17.05
N SER A 165 -18.32 -32.41 16.97
CA SER A 165 -18.87 -33.48 17.77
C SER A 165 -18.20 -34.76 17.29
N GLU A 166 -17.20 -35.22 18.04
CA GLU A 166 -16.74 -36.61 17.96
C GLU A 166 -17.95 -37.52 18.20
N SER A 167 -18.23 -38.40 17.23
CA SER A 167 -19.18 -39.51 17.34
C SER A 167 -18.50 -40.77 16.83
#